data_AF-A0A1X0Y7T2-F1
#
_entry.id   AF-A0A1X0Y7T2-F1
#
_cell.length_a   1.000
_cell.length_b   1.000
_cell.length_c   1.000
_cell.angle_alpha   90.00
_cell.angle_beta   90.00
_cell.angle_gamma   90.00
#
_symmetry.space_group_name_H-M   'P 1'
#
loop_
_entity.id
_entity.type
_entity.pdbx_description
1 polymer ?
#
loop_
_entity_poly.entity_id
_entity_poly.type
_entity_poly.pdbx_seq_one_letter_code
_entity_poly.pdbx_strand_id
1 'polypeptide(L)'
;MGHSNLRYARAMHERLPAVAAVFRAGDIDFRLFRTIVFRTDLVVDADALAVVDAQLAIKAPRWPSMTSWRLATEIDRVVAKIDRDAVRRSRDFTADRFFEVTPMEAGTALINGSVFATTGQALNARLDELAQTVCDDDPRTLGQLRADALGALAAGDDRLTCGCGRADCPAGCAPKRPTSVVIHVVADRAAVDGSGAGSGFLYGDGIIPAEVVRELAKTAKLQPLTVPTAAESGYVPSRALSDFVRARDLTCRAPGCDRPATACDIDHTVPHGNGGATHPSNLKCLCRQHHLLKTFWGWQDRQLPDGTVIWTLPGGPTYVTTPGSALLFPALCVPTGDVAAPVAATSDRRCVTGSGAMPRRTRTRAQNRAASIATERRDNRSRREARQKRWAALLAAAPPDDEPPPF
;
A
#
# COMPACT_ATOMS: atom_id res chain seq x y z
N MET A 1 8.68 -4.97 -3.58
CA MET A 1 8.90 -6.42 -3.34
C MET A 1 10.39 -6.87 -3.36
N GLY A 2 11.36 -6.13 -3.92
CA GLY A 2 12.77 -6.60 -3.99
C GLY A 2 13.54 -6.69 -2.66
N HIS A 3 13.16 -5.93 -1.62
CA HIS A 3 13.86 -5.93 -0.33
C HIS A 3 13.65 -7.20 0.51
N SER A 4 12.56 -7.96 0.28
CA SER A 4 12.29 -9.20 1.02
C SER A 4 13.11 -10.37 0.48
N ASN A 5 13.29 -10.49 -0.84
CA ASN A 5 13.99 -11.64 -1.44
C ASN A 5 15.50 -11.64 -1.15
N LEU A 6 16.16 -10.48 -1.22
CA LEU A 6 17.57 -10.36 -0.83
C LEU A 6 17.78 -10.72 0.65
N ARG A 7 16.82 -10.39 1.52
CA ARG A 7 16.86 -10.77 2.94
C ARG A 7 16.78 -12.28 3.12
N TYR A 8 15.91 -12.95 2.38
CA TYR A 8 15.80 -14.41 2.40
C TYR A 8 17.08 -15.08 1.89
N ALA A 9 17.62 -14.60 0.76
CA ALA A 9 18.88 -15.09 0.22
C ALA A 9 20.05 -14.95 1.22
N ARG A 10 20.18 -13.79 1.88
CA ARG A 10 21.17 -13.61 2.95
C ARG A 10 20.93 -14.54 4.13
N ALA A 11 19.68 -14.73 4.56
CA ALA A 11 19.38 -15.63 5.66
C ALA A 11 19.78 -17.08 5.34
N MET A 12 19.59 -17.54 4.09
CA MET A 12 20.02 -18.87 3.64
C MET A 12 21.53 -19.07 3.74
N HIS A 13 22.31 -18.03 3.42
CA HIS A 13 23.77 -18.12 3.38
C HIS A 13 24.43 -17.81 4.73
N GLU A 14 23.97 -16.77 5.42
CA GLU A 14 24.65 -16.17 6.57
C GLU A 14 24.08 -16.58 7.94
N ARG A 15 22.83 -17.08 7.99
CA ARG A 15 22.11 -17.27 9.27
C ARG A 15 21.60 -18.69 9.50
N LEU A 16 21.05 -19.33 8.47
CA LEU A 16 20.31 -20.58 8.57
C LEU A 16 20.73 -21.59 7.49
N PRO A 17 22.02 -21.96 7.41
CA PRO A 17 22.53 -22.84 6.36
C PRO A 17 21.91 -24.26 6.38
N ALA A 18 21.56 -24.82 7.55
CA ALA A 18 20.96 -26.14 7.65
C ALA A 18 19.49 -26.13 7.19
N VAL A 19 18.71 -25.14 7.60
CA VAL A 19 17.34 -24.95 7.09
C VAL A 19 17.35 -24.63 5.59
N ALA A 20 18.36 -23.89 5.11
CA ALA A 20 18.52 -23.65 3.67
C ALA A 20 18.80 -24.92 2.88
N ALA A 21 19.51 -25.90 3.45
CA ALA A 21 19.76 -27.18 2.80
C ALA A 21 18.47 -27.97 2.57
N VAL A 22 17.62 -28.10 3.60
CA VAL A 22 16.32 -28.80 3.48
C VAL A 22 15.33 -28.04 2.58
N PHE A 23 15.40 -26.70 2.56
CA PHE A 23 14.61 -25.91 1.60
C PHE A 23 15.05 -26.16 0.16
N ARG A 24 16.36 -26.18 -0.11
CA ARG A 24 16.90 -26.50 -1.45
C ARG A 24 16.58 -27.93 -1.90
N ALA A 25 16.50 -28.87 -0.96
CA ALA A 25 16.09 -30.24 -1.24
C ALA A 25 14.60 -30.39 -1.56
N GLY A 26 13.77 -29.37 -1.26
CA GLY A 26 12.32 -29.40 -1.47
C GLY A 26 11.54 -30.00 -0.30
N ASP A 27 12.21 -30.31 0.82
CA ASP A 27 11.58 -30.91 2.01
C ASP A 27 10.68 -29.92 2.78
N ILE A 28 10.87 -28.62 2.56
CA ILE A 28 10.03 -27.56 3.11
C ILE A 28 9.67 -26.55 2.01
N ASP A 29 8.47 -25.98 2.08
CA ASP A 29 8.03 -24.96 1.13
C ASP A 29 8.55 -23.56 1.47
N PHE A 30 8.37 -22.61 0.53
CA PHE A 30 8.83 -21.22 0.72
C PHE A 30 8.10 -20.50 1.85
N ARG A 31 6.83 -20.86 2.14
CA ARG A 31 6.05 -20.26 3.23
C ARG A 31 6.63 -20.66 4.59
N LEU A 32 7.00 -21.92 4.75
CA LEU A 32 7.66 -22.47 5.93
C LEU A 32 9.03 -21.83 6.12
N PHE A 33 9.85 -21.80 5.06
CA PHE A 33 11.15 -21.13 5.09
C PHE A 33 11.04 -19.65 5.51
N ARG A 34 10.13 -18.89 4.89
CA ARG A 34 9.87 -17.48 5.23
C ARG A 34 9.47 -17.31 6.69
N THR A 35 8.64 -18.20 7.22
CA THR A 35 8.22 -18.19 8.63
C THR A 35 9.44 -18.42 9.53
N ILE A 36 10.27 -19.42 9.25
CA ILE A 36 11.48 -19.71 10.04
C ILE A 36 12.43 -18.51 10.07
N VAL A 37 12.72 -17.90 8.91
CA VAL A 37 13.57 -16.70 8.84
C VAL A 37 13.00 -15.57 9.68
N PHE A 38 11.67 -15.37 9.65
CA PHE A 38 11.03 -14.34 10.45
C PHE A 38 11.13 -14.63 11.95
N ARG A 39 10.75 -15.84 12.41
CA ARG A 39 10.71 -16.18 13.85
C ARG A 39 12.08 -16.25 14.51
N THR A 40 13.15 -16.53 13.76
CA THR A 40 14.53 -16.62 14.28
C THR A 40 15.29 -15.29 14.20
N ASP A 41 14.68 -14.23 13.68
CA ASP A 41 15.34 -12.96 13.36
C ASP A 41 15.83 -12.17 14.59
N LEU A 42 15.28 -12.46 15.77
CA LEU A 42 15.71 -11.85 17.04
C LEU A 42 16.87 -12.59 17.70
N VAL A 43 17.24 -13.78 17.23
CA VAL A 43 18.40 -14.51 17.72
C VAL A 43 19.64 -13.81 17.15
N VAL A 44 20.39 -13.16 18.05
CA VAL A 44 21.60 -12.38 17.73
C VAL A 44 22.88 -13.14 18.07
N ASP A 45 22.79 -14.05 19.02
CA ASP A 45 23.89 -14.92 19.42
C ASP A 45 24.08 -16.02 18.36
N ALA A 46 25.32 -16.15 17.87
CA ALA A 46 25.64 -17.02 16.74
C ALA A 46 25.51 -18.50 17.11
N ASP A 47 25.93 -18.88 18.31
CA ASP A 47 25.89 -20.26 18.78
C ASP A 47 24.44 -20.71 19.02
N ALA A 48 23.64 -19.86 19.67
CA ALA A 48 22.20 -20.07 19.83
C ALA A 48 21.50 -20.23 18.48
N LEU A 49 21.84 -19.40 17.49
CA LEU A 49 21.25 -19.47 16.16
C LEU A 49 21.63 -20.77 15.45
N ALA A 50 22.88 -21.22 15.56
CA ALA A 50 23.32 -22.49 14.97
C ALA A 50 22.56 -23.69 15.56
N VAL A 51 22.31 -23.70 16.87
CA VAL A 51 21.51 -24.75 17.52
C VAL A 51 20.04 -24.69 17.05
N VAL A 52 19.45 -23.50 16.94
CA VAL A 52 18.09 -23.31 16.43
C VAL A 52 17.97 -23.79 14.98
N ASP A 53 18.93 -23.42 14.12
CA ASP A 53 18.99 -23.81 12.71
C ASP A 53 19.03 -25.34 12.56
N ALA A 54 19.95 -26.01 13.27
CA ALA A 54 20.06 -27.47 13.24
C ALA A 54 18.77 -28.16 13.72
N GLN A 55 18.15 -27.68 14.80
CA GLN A 55 16.90 -28.29 15.30
C GLN A 55 15.73 -28.09 14.34
N LEU A 56 15.61 -26.91 13.74
CA LEU A 56 14.54 -26.62 12.77
C LEU A 56 14.73 -27.40 11.47
N ALA A 57 15.96 -27.56 10.98
CA ALA A 57 16.25 -28.38 9.81
C ALA A 57 15.83 -29.85 10.00
N ILE A 58 15.99 -30.39 11.22
CA ILE A 58 15.58 -31.76 11.55
C ILE A 58 14.06 -31.87 11.72
N LYS A 59 13.43 -30.90 12.41
CA LYS A 59 12.01 -31.01 12.79
C LYS A 59 11.05 -30.58 11.69
N ALA A 60 11.36 -29.50 10.98
CA ALA A 60 10.43 -28.84 10.07
C ALA A 60 9.93 -29.74 8.91
N PRO A 61 10.77 -30.59 8.28
CA PRO A 61 10.30 -31.53 7.25
C PRO A 61 9.28 -32.58 7.75
N ARG A 62 9.28 -32.86 9.06
CA ARG A 62 8.44 -33.91 9.67
C ARG A 62 7.14 -33.36 10.25
N TRP A 63 6.93 -32.05 10.16
CA TRP A 63 5.72 -31.43 10.67
C TRP A 63 4.53 -31.66 9.73
N PRO A 64 3.35 -32.03 10.26
CA PRO A 64 2.16 -32.18 9.44
C PRO A 64 1.70 -30.81 8.89
N SER A 65 0.88 -30.82 7.85
CA SER A 65 0.23 -29.60 7.37
C SER A 65 -0.51 -28.89 8.51
N MET A 66 -0.25 -27.60 8.69
CA MET A 66 -0.79 -26.84 9.80
C MET A 66 -1.09 -25.39 9.43
N THR A 67 -1.92 -24.75 10.26
CA THR A 67 -2.23 -23.32 10.12
C THR A 67 -0.99 -22.46 10.36
N SER A 68 -0.97 -21.24 9.81
CA SER A 68 0.16 -20.30 10.00
C SER A 68 0.49 -20.07 11.47
N TRP A 69 -0.54 -19.99 12.30
CA TRP A 69 -0.40 -19.78 13.75
C TRP A 69 0.25 -20.97 14.45
N ARG A 70 -0.20 -22.21 14.14
CA ARG A 70 0.38 -23.42 14.73
C ARG A 70 1.84 -23.59 14.29
N LEU A 71 2.15 -23.26 13.04
CA LEU A 71 3.52 -23.28 12.54
C LEU A 71 4.43 -22.30 13.29
N ALA A 72 3.99 -21.05 13.43
CA ALA A 72 4.74 -20.04 14.18
C ALA A 72 4.98 -20.49 15.62
N THR A 73 3.97 -21.12 16.24
CA THR A 73 4.04 -21.65 17.61
C THR A 73 5.08 -22.76 17.76
N GLU A 74 5.15 -23.71 16.82
CA GLU A 74 6.16 -24.78 16.89
C GLU A 74 7.59 -24.25 16.74
N ILE A 75 7.79 -23.28 15.84
CA ILE A 75 9.10 -22.63 15.68
C ILE A 75 9.48 -21.85 16.95
N ASP A 76 8.53 -21.13 17.54
CA ASP A 76 8.77 -20.40 18.79
C ASP A 76 9.12 -21.31 19.94
N ARG A 77 8.56 -22.53 20.01
CA ARG A 77 8.94 -23.49 21.06
C ARG A 77 10.40 -23.87 20.96
N VAL A 78 10.92 -24.04 19.74
CA VAL A 78 12.35 -24.26 19.52
C VAL A 78 13.12 -23.02 19.97
N VAL A 79 12.79 -21.82 19.45
CA VAL A 79 13.48 -20.58 19.82
C VAL A 79 13.45 -20.34 21.33
N ALA A 80 12.29 -20.50 21.99
CA ALA A 80 12.11 -20.28 23.42
C ALA A 80 12.96 -21.22 24.29
N LYS A 81 13.24 -22.42 23.80
CA LYS A 81 14.08 -23.38 24.52
C LYS A 81 15.55 -22.95 24.50
N ILE A 82 16.01 -22.29 23.43
CA ILE A 82 17.40 -21.83 23.28
C ILE A 82 17.57 -20.39 23.78
N ASP A 83 16.78 -19.44 23.26
CA ASP A 83 16.84 -18.01 23.59
C ASP A 83 15.42 -17.47 23.88
N ARG A 84 15.10 -17.41 25.18
CA ARG A 84 13.80 -16.94 25.69
C ARG A 84 13.51 -15.48 25.37
N ASP A 85 14.55 -14.66 25.20
CA ASP A 85 14.42 -13.23 24.89
C ASP A 85 14.27 -13.02 23.37
N ALA A 86 14.64 -14.00 22.54
CA ALA A 86 14.47 -13.99 21.08
C ALA A 86 13.11 -14.50 20.58
N VAL A 87 12.24 -14.99 21.45
CA VAL A 87 10.91 -15.43 21.03
C VAL A 87 10.16 -14.24 20.45
N ARG A 88 9.91 -14.27 19.15
CA ARG A 88 9.01 -13.31 18.53
C ARG A 88 7.63 -13.53 19.11
N ARG A 89 7.25 -12.73 20.10
CA ARG A 89 5.86 -12.69 20.48
C ARG A 89 5.12 -12.08 19.30
N SER A 90 3.92 -12.56 19.00
CA SER A 90 2.97 -11.66 18.37
C SER A 90 3.02 -10.42 19.25
N ARG A 91 3.54 -9.29 18.76
CA ARG A 91 3.46 -8.07 19.56
C ARG A 91 2.00 -7.96 19.94
N ASP A 92 1.74 -7.46 21.15
CA ASP A 92 0.38 -7.35 21.68
C ASP A 92 -0.58 -7.10 20.53
N PHE A 93 -1.65 -7.89 20.37
CA PHE A 93 -2.61 -7.67 19.28
C PHE A 93 -3.08 -6.20 19.22
N THR A 94 -2.89 -5.46 20.32
CA THR A 94 -2.98 -4.01 20.49
C THR A 94 -1.94 -3.17 19.69
N ALA A 95 -0.67 -3.57 19.60
CA ALA A 95 0.43 -2.84 18.97
C ALA A 95 0.66 -3.20 17.48
N ASP A 96 0.23 -4.39 17.05
CA ASP A 96 0.30 -4.85 15.65
C ASP A 96 -1.08 -4.84 14.96
N ARG A 97 -2.02 -4.02 15.45
CA ARG A 97 -3.26 -3.76 14.71
C ARG A 97 -2.89 -3.16 13.36
N PHE A 98 -3.35 -3.80 12.30
CA PHE A 98 -3.22 -3.29 10.95
C PHE A 98 -4.58 -3.33 10.27
N PHE A 99 -4.74 -2.47 9.29
CA PHE A 99 -5.89 -2.44 8.42
C PHE A 99 -5.37 -2.07 7.04
N GLU A 100 -5.50 -2.99 6.10
CA GLU A 100 -4.99 -2.85 4.75
C GLU A 100 -6.14 -2.99 3.75
N VAL A 101 -6.12 -2.12 2.74
CA VAL A 101 -6.99 -2.19 1.58
C VAL A 101 -6.10 -2.51 0.40
N THR A 102 -6.27 -3.71 -0.15
CA THR A 102 -5.47 -4.20 -1.28
C THR A 102 -6.35 -4.25 -2.53
N PRO A 103 -6.03 -3.49 -3.60
CA PRO A 103 -6.73 -3.60 -4.86
C PRO A 103 -6.64 -5.02 -5.43
N MET A 104 -7.73 -5.53 -5.98
CA MET A 104 -7.86 -6.86 -6.59
C MET A 104 -8.32 -6.70 -8.05
N GLU A 105 -8.31 -7.79 -8.81
CA GLU A 105 -8.83 -7.78 -10.18
C GLU A 105 -10.32 -7.37 -10.25
N ALA A 106 -10.74 -6.90 -11.43
CA ALA A 106 -12.12 -6.50 -11.74
C ALA A 106 -12.68 -5.30 -10.92
N GLY A 107 -11.82 -4.41 -10.41
CA GLY A 107 -12.26 -3.20 -9.68
C GLY A 107 -12.81 -3.48 -8.29
N THR A 108 -12.37 -4.60 -7.69
CA THR A 108 -12.71 -4.97 -6.32
C THR A 108 -11.51 -4.77 -5.39
N ALA A 109 -11.73 -4.75 -4.08
CA ALA A 109 -10.63 -4.64 -3.11
C ALA A 109 -10.79 -5.65 -1.97
N LEU A 110 -9.67 -6.25 -1.56
CA LEU A 110 -9.57 -7.04 -0.34
C LEU A 110 -9.27 -6.12 0.84
N ILE A 111 -10.18 -6.09 1.81
CA ILE A 111 -10.01 -5.36 3.05
C ILE A 111 -9.77 -6.38 4.16
N ASN A 112 -8.62 -6.30 4.82
CA ASN A 112 -8.29 -7.19 5.94
C ASN A 112 -7.54 -6.44 7.04
N GLY A 113 -7.52 -7.03 8.24
CA GLY A 113 -6.86 -6.41 9.36
C GLY A 113 -7.07 -7.14 10.66
N SER A 114 -6.38 -6.64 11.68
CA SER A 114 -6.56 -7.02 13.08
C SER A 114 -6.96 -5.79 13.87
N VAL A 115 -8.21 -5.74 14.33
CA VAL A 115 -8.75 -4.67 15.17
C VAL A 115 -9.08 -5.20 16.56
N PHE A 116 -9.45 -4.33 17.49
CA PHE A 116 -10.01 -4.79 18.76
C PHE A 116 -11.31 -5.55 18.52
N ALA A 117 -11.56 -6.60 19.32
CA ALA A 117 -12.79 -7.38 19.22
C ALA A 117 -14.05 -6.51 19.34
N THR A 118 -14.03 -5.49 20.21
CA THR A 118 -15.12 -4.53 20.36
C THR A 118 -15.35 -3.71 19.10
N THR A 119 -14.28 -3.25 18.43
CA THR A 119 -14.36 -2.59 17.12
C THR A 119 -14.91 -3.52 16.05
N GLY A 120 -14.46 -4.79 16.02
CA GLY A 120 -14.95 -5.78 15.07
C GLY A 120 -16.44 -6.09 15.24
N GLN A 121 -16.90 -6.25 16.49
CA GLN A 121 -18.32 -6.45 16.81
C GLN A 121 -19.16 -5.23 16.45
N ALA A 122 -18.70 -4.02 16.78
CA ALA A 122 -19.39 -2.78 16.44
C ALA A 122 -19.50 -2.59 14.92
N LEU A 123 -18.42 -2.86 14.17
CA LEU A 123 -18.44 -2.82 12.70
C LEU A 123 -19.42 -3.87 12.15
N ASN A 124 -19.36 -5.11 12.64
CA ASN A 124 -20.24 -6.16 12.17
C ASN A 124 -21.73 -5.82 12.36
N ALA A 125 -22.09 -5.35 13.56
CA ALA A 125 -23.45 -4.92 13.88
C ALA A 125 -23.88 -3.74 13.01
N ARG A 126 -22.99 -2.76 12.78
CA ARG A 126 -23.31 -1.60 11.95
C ARG A 126 -23.53 -1.95 10.48
N LEU A 127 -22.77 -2.91 9.94
CA LEU A 127 -22.98 -3.41 8.58
C LEU A 127 -24.31 -4.15 8.44
N ASP A 128 -24.70 -4.95 9.45
CA ASP A 128 -26.02 -5.60 9.49
C ASP A 128 -27.17 -4.58 9.55
N GLU A 129 -27.03 -3.56 10.39
CA GLU A 129 -28.02 -2.48 10.53
C GLU A 129 -28.21 -1.72 9.20
N LEU A 130 -27.10 -1.32 8.55
CA LEU A 130 -27.15 -0.65 7.25
C LEU A 130 -27.76 -1.53 6.16
N ALA A 131 -27.42 -2.82 6.13
CA ALA A 131 -27.96 -3.77 5.17
C ALA A 131 -29.49 -3.95 5.29
N GLN A 132 -30.06 -3.70 6.47
CA GLN A 132 -31.51 -3.76 6.72
C GLN A 132 -32.26 -2.46 6.42
N THR A 133 -31.57 -1.40 6.00
CA THR A 133 -32.23 -0.13 5.68
C THR A 133 -32.90 -0.10 4.29
N VAL A 134 -32.74 -1.16 3.48
CA VAL A 134 -33.43 -1.33 2.20
C VAL A 134 -34.79 -2.00 2.40
N CYS A 135 -35.66 -1.97 1.39
CA CYS A 135 -36.93 -2.72 1.44
C CYS A 135 -36.75 -4.17 1.00
N ASP A 136 -37.76 -5.01 1.26
CA ASP A 136 -37.75 -6.43 0.90
C ASP A 136 -37.63 -6.69 -0.61
N ASP A 137 -38.05 -5.73 -1.45
CA ASP A 137 -37.94 -5.80 -2.91
C ASP A 137 -36.53 -5.46 -3.46
N ASP A 138 -35.51 -5.26 -2.60
CA ASP A 138 -34.14 -5.01 -3.06
C ASP A 138 -33.55 -6.28 -3.71
N PRO A 139 -33.05 -6.22 -4.96
CA PRO A 139 -32.58 -7.42 -5.67
C PRO A 139 -31.23 -7.94 -5.16
N ARG A 140 -30.52 -7.20 -4.30
CA ARG A 140 -29.19 -7.59 -3.81
C ARG A 140 -29.29 -8.61 -2.69
N THR A 141 -28.35 -9.55 -2.68
CA THR A 141 -28.20 -10.51 -1.57
C THR A 141 -27.71 -9.83 -0.29
N LEU A 142 -27.96 -10.42 0.88
CA LEU A 142 -27.44 -9.91 2.16
C LEU A 142 -25.91 -9.73 2.16
N GLY A 143 -25.18 -10.62 1.48
CA GLY A 143 -23.72 -10.49 1.32
C GLY A 143 -23.33 -9.24 0.52
N GLN A 144 -24.04 -8.95 -0.57
CA GLN A 144 -23.83 -7.74 -1.38
C GLN A 144 -24.25 -6.48 -0.61
N LEU A 145 -25.39 -6.50 0.08
CA LEU A 145 -25.83 -5.38 0.92
C LEU A 145 -24.83 -5.05 2.02
N ARG A 146 -24.24 -6.06 2.66
CA ARG A 146 -23.18 -5.86 3.66
C ARG A 146 -21.89 -5.30 3.05
N ALA A 147 -21.56 -5.68 1.82
CA ALA A 147 -20.42 -5.09 1.10
C ALA A 147 -20.68 -3.62 0.76
N ASP A 148 -21.87 -3.30 0.24
CA ASP A 148 -22.30 -1.92 -0.06
C ASP A 148 -22.38 -1.07 1.21
N ALA A 149 -22.82 -1.65 2.33
CA ALA A 149 -22.90 -1.00 3.64
C ALA A 149 -21.52 -0.53 4.13
N LEU A 150 -20.45 -1.25 3.79
CA LEU A 150 -19.09 -0.81 4.13
C LEU A 150 -18.71 0.47 3.37
N GLY A 151 -19.11 0.58 2.10
CA GLY A 151 -18.94 1.79 1.29
C GLY A 151 -19.75 2.96 1.84
N ALA A 152 -21.02 2.73 2.18
CA ALA A 152 -21.90 3.73 2.79
C ALA A 152 -21.34 4.21 4.15
N LEU A 153 -20.84 3.29 4.97
CA LEU A 153 -20.20 3.62 6.25
C LEU A 153 -18.95 4.50 6.05
N ALA A 154 -18.12 4.19 5.06
CA ALA A 154 -16.92 4.97 4.72
C ALA A 154 -17.28 6.37 4.16
N ALA A 155 -18.41 6.50 3.46
CA ALA A 155 -18.96 7.78 3.02
C ALA A 155 -19.64 8.57 4.16
N GLY A 156 -19.87 7.95 5.31
CA GLY A 156 -20.54 8.57 6.46
C GLY A 156 -22.06 8.55 6.38
N ASP A 157 -22.62 7.70 5.53
CA ASP A 157 -24.07 7.51 5.36
C ASP A 157 -24.66 6.69 6.52
N ASP A 158 -25.93 6.95 6.82
CA ASP A 158 -26.66 6.25 7.88
C ASP A 158 -27.63 5.17 7.38
N ARG A 159 -27.76 5.03 6.05
CA ARG A 159 -28.60 4.04 5.36
C ARG A 159 -28.08 3.79 3.94
N LEU A 160 -28.50 2.67 3.35
CA LEU A 160 -28.26 2.36 1.94
C LEU A 160 -29.29 3.04 1.04
N THR A 161 -28.89 3.32 -0.20
CA THR A 161 -29.87 3.59 -1.27
C THR A 161 -30.43 2.26 -1.75
N CYS A 162 -31.76 2.10 -1.70
CA CYS A 162 -32.43 0.88 -2.12
C CYS A 162 -32.32 0.68 -3.65
N GLY A 163 -32.12 -0.57 -4.06
CA GLY A 163 -31.97 -1.00 -5.46
C GLY A 163 -33.28 -1.45 -6.13
N CYS A 164 -34.43 -1.39 -5.45
CA CYS A 164 -35.73 -1.85 -5.96
C CYS A 164 -36.27 -1.05 -7.16
N GLY A 165 -35.72 0.13 -7.45
CA GLY A 165 -36.13 0.96 -8.60
C GLY A 165 -37.46 1.71 -8.44
N ARG A 166 -38.12 1.64 -7.28
CA ARG A 166 -39.39 2.35 -7.02
C ARG A 166 -39.17 3.79 -6.58
N ALA A 167 -39.91 4.72 -7.20
CA ALA A 167 -39.89 6.14 -6.83
C ALA A 167 -40.50 6.42 -5.44
N ASP A 168 -41.42 5.58 -5.00
CA ASP A 168 -42.14 5.63 -3.72
C ASP A 168 -41.60 4.60 -2.71
N CYS A 169 -40.34 4.19 -2.86
CA CYS A 169 -39.74 3.16 -2.02
C CYS A 169 -39.86 3.51 -0.52
N PRO A 170 -40.44 2.63 0.33
CA PRO A 170 -40.65 2.91 1.74
C PRO A 170 -39.35 3.08 2.54
N ALA A 171 -38.25 2.49 2.06
CA ALA A 171 -36.91 2.70 2.61
C ALA A 171 -36.37 4.12 2.35
N GLY A 172 -36.93 4.83 1.37
CA GLY A 172 -36.47 6.12 0.89
C GLY A 172 -35.09 6.07 0.23
N CYS A 173 -34.59 7.24 -0.15
CA CYS A 173 -33.22 7.42 -0.63
C CYS A 173 -32.29 7.83 0.52
N ALA A 174 -31.05 7.34 0.53
CA ALA A 174 -30.04 7.81 1.46
C ALA A 174 -29.74 9.31 1.20
N PRO A 175 -29.75 10.17 2.23
CA PRO A 175 -29.34 11.56 2.07
C PRO A 175 -27.84 11.61 1.76
N LYS A 176 -27.46 12.17 0.59
CA LYS A 176 -26.06 12.35 0.23
C LYS A 176 -25.38 13.30 1.21
N ARG A 177 -24.47 12.81 2.04
CA ARG A 177 -23.59 13.65 2.85
C ARG A 177 -22.36 14.08 2.07
N PRO A 178 -21.87 15.31 2.26
CA PRO A 178 -20.62 15.74 1.65
C PRO A 178 -19.46 14.93 2.25
N THR A 179 -18.81 14.11 1.42
CA THR A 179 -17.59 13.39 1.78
C THR A 179 -16.37 14.28 1.52
N SER A 180 -15.34 14.16 2.36
CA SER A 180 -14.03 14.81 2.11
C SER A 180 -13.12 13.98 1.20
N VAL A 181 -13.53 12.76 0.85
CA VAL A 181 -12.77 11.82 0.03
C VAL A 181 -13.31 11.83 -1.39
N VAL A 182 -12.44 12.17 -2.34
CA VAL A 182 -12.76 12.13 -3.78
C VAL A 182 -11.99 10.98 -4.42
N ILE A 183 -12.73 10.03 -4.98
CA ILE A 183 -12.18 8.96 -5.81
C ILE A 183 -12.31 9.39 -7.26
N HIS A 184 -11.18 9.41 -7.98
CA HIS A 184 -11.15 9.76 -9.40
C HIS A 184 -11.13 8.49 -10.24
N VAL A 185 -11.95 8.47 -11.29
CA VAL A 185 -11.97 7.45 -12.33
C VAL A 185 -11.89 8.15 -13.66
N VAL A 186 -11.03 7.66 -14.55
CA VAL A 186 -10.98 8.08 -15.97
C VAL A 186 -11.68 7.00 -16.76
N ALA A 187 -12.62 7.33 -17.63
CA ALA A 187 -13.33 6.34 -18.42
C ALA A 187 -13.70 6.87 -19.80
N ASP A 188 -13.82 5.94 -20.75
CA ASP A 188 -14.39 6.25 -22.05
C ASP A 188 -15.85 6.66 -21.91
N ARG A 189 -16.28 7.61 -22.75
CA ARG A 189 -17.69 8.00 -22.83
C ARG A 189 -18.60 6.78 -23.09
N ALA A 190 -18.15 5.86 -23.94
CA ALA A 190 -18.87 4.63 -24.28
C ALA A 190 -19.08 3.69 -23.08
N ALA A 191 -18.14 3.67 -22.13
CA ALA A 191 -18.29 2.91 -20.89
C ALA A 191 -19.29 3.56 -19.94
N VAL A 192 -19.30 4.90 -19.89
CA VAL A 192 -20.20 5.69 -19.03
C VAL A 192 -21.65 5.64 -19.51
N ASP A 193 -21.89 5.78 -20.82
CA ASP A 193 -23.25 5.80 -21.40
C ASP A 193 -23.77 4.42 -21.82
N GLY A 194 -22.93 3.38 -21.75
CA GLY A 194 -23.29 2.01 -22.11
C GLY A 194 -23.39 1.76 -23.62
N SER A 195 -22.87 2.67 -24.46
CA SER A 195 -22.90 2.53 -25.92
C SER A 195 -21.81 1.60 -26.49
N GLY A 196 -20.87 1.12 -25.68
CA GLY A 196 -19.83 0.19 -26.17
C GLY A 196 -18.96 -0.45 -25.08
N ALA A 197 -17.98 -1.25 -25.53
CA ALA A 197 -17.05 -2.00 -24.69
C ALA A 197 -15.85 -1.16 -24.17
N GLY A 198 -16.07 0.14 -23.91
CA GLY A 198 -15.04 1.04 -23.38
C GLY A 198 -14.57 0.60 -21.99
N SER A 199 -13.43 1.13 -21.53
CA SER A 199 -12.87 0.78 -20.22
C SER A 199 -12.82 1.97 -19.27
N GLY A 200 -12.69 1.69 -17.98
CA GLY A 200 -12.34 2.68 -16.97
C GLY A 200 -10.96 2.43 -16.40
N PHE A 201 -10.40 3.43 -15.75
CA PHE A 201 -9.17 3.36 -14.99
C PHE A 201 -9.38 4.02 -13.62
N LEU A 202 -9.16 3.25 -12.56
CA LEU A 202 -9.20 3.70 -11.17
C LEU A 202 -7.77 3.96 -10.67
N TYR A 203 -7.48 5.19 -10.26
CA TYR A 203 -6.14 5.55 -9.77
C TYR A 203 -5.74 4.71 -8.55
N GLY A 204 -4.59 4.04 -8.65
CA GLY A 204 -4.06 3.18 -7.58
C GLY A 204 -4.55 1.74 -7.60
N ASP A 205 -5.42 1.40 -8.55
CA ASP A 205 -5.89 0.05 -8.78
C ASP A 205 -5.47 -0.40 -10.19
N GLY A 206 -6.15 0.13 -11.22
CA GLY A 206 -5.88 -0.21 -12.61
C GLY A 206 -7.13 -0.11 -13.48
N ILE A 207 -7.18 -0.96 -14.50
CA ILE A 207 -8.30 -1.03 -15.43
C ILE A 207 -9.52 -1.61 -14.71
N ILE A 208 -10.67 -0.93 -14.85
CA ILE A 208 -11.96 -1.42 -14.37
C ILE A 208 -12.90 -1.71 -15.54
N PRO A 209 -13.71 -2.77 -15.46
CA PRO A 209 -14.67 -3.12 -16.52
C PRO A 209 -15.74 -2.05 -16.73
N ALA A 210 -16.33 -2.03 -17.93
CA ALA A 210 -17.40 -1.10 -18.30
C ALA A 210 -18.60 -1.19 -17.36
N GLU A 211 -18.90 -2.39 -16.85
CA GLU A 211 -19.99 -2.66 -15.90
C GLU A 211 -19.78 -1.86 -14.61
N VAL A 212 -18.55 -1.88 -14.07
CA VAL A 212 -18.19 -1.15 -12.86
C VAL A 212 -18.25 0.35 -13.12
N VAL A 213 -17.79 0.81 -14.29
CA VAL A 213 -17.90 2.24 -14.68
C VAL A 213 -19.36 2.69 -14.71
N ARG A 214 -20.27 1.89 -15.28
CA ARG A 214 -21.72 2.21 -15.35
C ARG A 214 -22.34 2.30 -13.96
N GLU A 215 -22.00 1.39 -13.07
CA GLU A 215 -22.49 1.44 -11.68
C GLU A 215 -21.99 2.70 -10.95
N LEU A 216 -20.70 3.04 -11.11
CA LEU A 216 -20.13 4.27 -10.54
C LEU A 216 -20.79 5.53 -11.14
N ALA A 217 -21.06 5.53 -12.45
CA ALA A 217 -21.66 6.66 -13.15
C ALA A 217 -23.07 7.04 -12.65
N LYS A 218 -23.82 6.10 -12.05
CA LYS A 218 -25.14 6.37 -11.45
C LYS A 218 -25.09 7.40 -10.32
N THR A 219 -23.97 7.48 -9.60
CA THR A 219 -23.84 8.34 -8.42
C THR A 219 -22.72 9.38 -8.54
N ALA A 220 -21.73 9.13 -9.41
CA ALA A 220 -20.58 9.99 -9.60
C ALA A 220 -20.92 11.34 -10.24
N LYS A 221 -20.13 12.37 -9.89
CA LYS A 221 -20.10 13.62 -10.64
C LYS A 221 -19.34 13.41 -11.94
N LEU A 222 -20.06 13.40 -13.06
CA LEU A 222 -19.45 13.29 -14.38
C LEU A 222 -18.83 14.63 -14.80
N GLN A 223 -17.55 14.60 -15.17
CA GLN A 223 -16.81 15.76 -15.66
C GLN A 223 -16.20 15.41 -17.01
N PRO A 224 -16.70 15.98 -18.12
CA PRO A 224 -16.04 15.82 -19.41
C PRO A 224 -14.62 16.37 -19.37
N LEU A 225 -13.67 15.59 -19.90
CA LEU A 225 -12.29 16.02 -20.09
C LEU A 225 -12.13 16.56 -21.51
N THR A 226 -11.65 17.80 -21.62
CA THR A 226 -11.28 18.44 -22.88
C THR A 226 -9.76 18.54 -22.95
N VAL A 227 -9.18 18.25 -24.11
CA VAL A 227 -7.73 18.40 -24.35
C VAL A 227 -7.39 19.90 -24.39
N PRO A 228 -6.65 20.44 -23.40
CA PRO A 228 -6.20 21.82 -23.46
C PRO A 228 -5.12 21.96 -24.55
N THR A 229 -5.10 23.10 -25.24
CA THR A 229 -4.10 23.40 -26.29
C THR A 229 -3.42 24.75 -26.10
N ALA A 230 -3.82 25.52 -25.09
CA ALA A 230 -3.28 26.85 -24.81
C ALA A 230 -2.48 26.84 -23.51
N ALA A 231 -1.49 27.71 -23.44
CA ALA A 231 -0.73 27.97 -22.22
C ALA A 231 -1.55 28.81 -21.24
N GLU A 232 -1.42 28.49 -19.95
CA GLU A 232 -1.97 29.29 -18.86
C GLU A 232 -0.90 30.25 -18.32
N SER A 233 -1.33 31.41 -17.84
CA SER A 233 -0.43 32.48 -17.38
C SER A 233 0.15 32.25 -15.98
N GLY A 234 -0.47 31.39 -15.17
CA GLY A 234 -0.06 31.13 -13.80
C GLY A 234 0.89 29.94 -13.67
N TYR A 235 1.72 29.95 -12.63
CA TYR A 235 2.57 28.81 -12.27
C TYR A 235 1.75 27.57 -11.89
N VAL A 236 0.69 27.77 -11.09
CA VAL A 236 -0.21 26.70 -10.66
C VAL A 236 -1.21 26.45 -11.79
N PRO A 237 -1.24 25.24 -12.38
CA PRO A 237 -2.21 24.92 -13.43
C PRO A 237 -3.63 24.99 -12.88
N SER A 238 -4.57 25.37 -13.74
CA SER A 238 -5.99 25.32 -13.45
C SER A 238 -6.45 23.89 -13.12
N ARG A 239 -7.64 23.77 -12.54
CA ARG A 239 -8.24 22.46 -12.29
C ARG A 239 -8.42 21.65 -13.57
N ALA A 240 -8.85 22.29 -14.66
CA ALA A 240 -9.06 21.61 -15.94
C ALA A 240 -7.75 21.06 -16.52
N LEU A 241 -6.68 21.87 -16.54
CA LEU A 241 -5.36 21.44 -17.00
C LEU A 241 -4.77 20.36 -16.08
N SER A 242 -4.94 20.53 -14.77
CA SER A 242 -4.49 19.54 -13.78
C SER A 242 -5.19 18.18 -13.94
N ASP A 243 -6.50 18.19 -14.12
CA ASP A 243 -7.31 16.98 -14.33
C ASP A 243 -6.92 16.30 -15.65
N PHE A 244 -6.70 17.07 -16.72
CA PHE A 244 -6.20 16.57 -18.00
C PHE A 244 -4.83 15.91 -17.86
N VAL A 245 -3.84 16.59 -17.26
CA VAL A 245 -2.48 16.04 -17.11
C VAL A 245 -2.50 14.73 -16.30
N ARG A 246 -3.28 14.67 -15.22
CA ARG A 246 -3.42 13.44 -14.42
C ARG A 246 -4.10 12.31 -15.21
N ALA A 247 -5.15 12.62 -15.96
CA ALA A 247 -5.87 11.64 -16.77
C ALA A 247 -5.04 11.12 -17.95
N ARG A 248 -4.22 11.98 -18.56
CA ARG A 248 -3.26 11.58 -19.58
C ARG A 248 -2.19 10.67 -18.98
N ASP A 249 -1.63 11.06 -17.84
CA ASP A 249 -0.45 10.43 -17.28
C ASP A 249 -0.75 9.11 -16.54
N LEU A 250 -1.90 9.03 -15.86
CA LEU A 250 -2.39 7.96 -14.97
C LEU A 250 -1.50 7.64 -13.75
N THR A 251 -0.19 7.57 -13.96
CA THR A 251 0.83 7.34 -12.93
C THR A 251 2.00 8.32 -13.09
N CYS A 252 2.92 8.29 -12.11
CA CYS A 252 4.19 8.97 -12.19
C CYS A 252 4.94 8.62 -13.49
N ARG A 253 5.45 9.64 -14.18
CA ARG A 253 6.05 9.53 -15.52
C ARG A 253 7.52 9.11 -15.54
N ALA A 254 8.14 8.92 -14.38
CA ALA A 254 9.47 8.34 -14.26
C ALA A 254 9.48 6.85 -14.66
N PRO A 255 10.58 6.33 -15.26
CA PRO A 255 10.65 4.95 -15.73
C PRO A 255 10.32 3.93 -14.65
N GLY A 256 9.32 3.08 -14.90
CA GLY A 256 8.94 1.95 -14.03
C GLY A 256 8.20 2.34 -12.74
N CYS A 257 7.78 3.59 -12.55
CA CYS A 257 7.02 4.00 -11.38
C CYS A 257 5.50 3.87 -11.59
N ASP A 258 4.81 3.28 -10.62
CA ASP A 258 3.37 3.02 -10.60
C ASP A 258 2.60 3.95 -9.64
N ARG A 259 3.27 4.91 -8.99
CA ARG A 259 2.62 5.83 -8.06
C ARG A 259 1.47 6.57 -8.78
N PRO A 260 0.24 6.54 -8.26
CA PRO A 260 -0.90 7.17 -8.93
C PRO A 260 -0.73 8.67 -9.14
N ALA A 261 -1.21 9.19 -10.27
CA ALA A 261 -1.10 10.61 -10.61
C ALA A 261 -1.82 11.55 -9.61
N THR A 262 -2.84 11.05 -8.91
CA THR A 262 -3.51 11.75 -7.81
C THR A 262 -2.59 11.98 -6.60
N ALA A 263 -1.55 11.17 -6.45
CA ALA A 263 -0.49 11.29 -5.43
C ALA A 263 0.83 11.84 -6.02
N CYS A 264 0.77 12.49 -7.19
CA CYS A 264 1.91 13.10 -7.84
C CYS A 264 1.81 14.63 -7.84
N ASP A 265 2.98 15.27 -7.79
CA ASP A 265 3.16 16.66 -8.13
C ASP A 265 2.98 16.81 -9.65
N ILE A 266 2.42 17.93 -10.10
CA ILE A 266 2.44 18.32 -11.51
C ILE A 266 3.68 19.19 -11.71
N ASP A 267 4.62 18.68 -12.50
CA ASP A 267 5.96 19.24 -12.65
C ASP A 267 6.18 19.74 -14.08
N HIS A 268 6.77 20.93 -14.20
CA HIS A 268 7.16 21.50 -15.49
C HIS A 268 8.47 20.88 -15.99
N THR A 269 8.51 20.43 -17.24
CA THR A 269 9.72 19.96 -17.93
C THR A 269 10.72 21.09 -18.11
N VAL A 270 10.30 22.19 -18.75
CA VAL A 270 10.99 23.48 -18.69
C VAL A 270 10.49 24.20 -17.44
N PRO A 271 11.33 24.45 -16.42
CA PRO A 271 10.89 25.09 -15.19
C PRO A 271 10.22 26.45 -15.46
N HIS A 272 9.11 26.72 -14.78
CA HIS A 272 8.38 27.97 -14.95
C HIS A 272 9.24 29.21 -14.65
N GLY A 273 10.10 29.15 -13.62
CA GLY A 273 11.05 30.21 -13.30
C GLY A 273 12.10 30.47 -14.39
N ASN A 274 12.26 29.55 -15.34
CA ASN A 274 13.15 29.68 -16.49
C ASN A 274 12.37 29.99 -17.79
N GLY A 275 11.14 30.50 -17.68
CA GLY A 275 10.30 30.85 -18.83
C GLY A 275 9.45 29.70 -19.38
N GLY A 276 9.39 28.55 -18.69
CA GLY A 276 8.53 27.44 -19.09
C GLY A 276 7.05 27.75 -18.90
N ALA A 277 6.27 27.68 -19.97
CA ALA A 277 4.83 27.91 -19.91
C ALA A 277 4.11 26.80 -19.12
N THR A 278 3.06 27.16 -18.39
CA THR A 278 2.12 26.20 -17.81
C THR A 278 1.23 25.67 -18.93
N HIS A 279 1.66 24.56 -19.54
CA HIS A 279 1.11 24.04 -20.79
C HIS A 279 1.07 22.50 -20.74
N PRO A 280 0.06 21.83 -21.32
CA PRO A 280 -0.07 20.37 -21.29
C PRO A 280 1.18 19.62 -21.76
N SER A 281 1.86 20.06 -22.83
CA SER A 281 3.12 19.45 -23.29
C SER A 281 4.37 19.84 -22.48
N ASN A 282 4.25 20.77 -21.53
CA ASN A 282 5.31 21.10 -20.58
C ASN A 282 5.06 20.51 -19.18
N LEU A 283 3.86 19.99 -18.90
CA LEU A 283 3.48 19.47 -17.58
C LEU A 283 3.41 17.95 -17.58
N LYS A 284 3.85 17.33 -16.48
CA LYS A 284 3.74 15.88 -16.26
C LYS A 284 3.63 15.53 -14.78
N CYS A 285 3.08 14.37 -14.48
CA CYS A 285 2.99 13.86 -13.12
C CYS A 285 4.31 13.21 -12.67
N LEU A 286 4.87 13.71 -11.56
CA LEU A 286 5.98 13.07 -10.86
C LEU A 286 5.63 12.85 -9.40
N CYS A 287 5.85 11.64 -8.90
CA CYS A 287 5.74 11.43 -7.46
C CYS A 287 6.84 12.22 -6.74
N ARG A 288 6.62 12.55 -5.47
CA ARG A 288 7.54 13.40 -4.71
C ARG A 288 9.00 12.94 -4.80
N GLN A 289 9.24 11.63 -4.77
CA GLN A 289 10.58 11.05 -4.92
C GLN A 289 11.21 11.41 -6.28
N HIS A 290 10.51 11.15 -7.38
CA HIS A 290 11.06 11.38 -8.73
C HIS A 290 11.13 12.86 -9.09
N HIS A 291 10.21 13.67 -8.57
CA HIS A 291 10.32 15.12 -8.66
C HIS A 291 11.63 15.60 -8.02
N LEU A 292 11.96 15.15 -6.81
CA LEU A 292 13.23 15.49 -6.16
C LEU A 292 14.47 14.97 -6.91
N LEU A 293 14.38 13.80 -7.55
CA LEU A 293 15.48 13.27 -8.36
C LEU A 293 15.75 14.12 -9.59
N LYS A 294 14.69 14.56 -10.29
CA LYS A 294 14.77 15.55 -11.38
C LYS A 294 15.40 16.85 -10.89
N THR A 295 14.91 17.40 -9.78
CA THR A 295 15.35 18.72 -9.31
C THR A 295 16.79 18.73 -8.80
N PHE A 296 17.22 17.68 -8.08
CA PHE A 296 18.48 17.74 -7.32
C PHE A 296 19.53 16.69 -7.68
N TRP A 297 19.18 15.64 -8.44
CA TRP A 297 20.05 14.48 -8.65
C TRP A 297 20.47 14.28 -10.11
N GLY A 298 20.38 15.32 -10.94
CA GLY A 298 20.90 15.30 -12.31
C GLY A 298 20.09 14.43 -13.29
N TRP A 299 18.86 14.06 -12.92
CA TRP A 299 17.92 13.48 -13.86
C TRP A 299 17.40 14.59 -14.77
N GLN A 300 17.49 14.38 -16.07
CA GLN A 300 17.00 15.31 -17.08
C GLN A 300 15.87 14.67 -17.87
N ASP A 301 15.03 15.51 -18.44
CA ASP A 301 13.87 15.10 -19.19
C ASP A 301 13.58 16.04 -20.36
N ARG A 302 13.10 15.44 -21.45
CA ARG A 302 12.53 16.15 -22.59
C ARG A 302 11.15 15.59 -22.86
N GLN A 303 10.14 16.45 -22.81
CA GLN A 303 8.75 16.09 -23.06
C GLN A 303 8.36 16.49 -24.48
N LEU A 304 7.67 15.59 -25.17
CA LEU A 304 7.14 15.79 -26.52
C LEU A 304 5.66 16.23 -26.45
N PRO A 305 5.10 16.80 -27.54
CA PRO A 305 3.72 17.32 -27.56
C PRO A 305 2.61 16.33 -27.20
N ASP A 306 2.85 15.03 -27.44
CA ASP A 306 1.96 13.91 -27.12
C ASP A 306 2.02 13.48 -25.63
N GLY A 307 2.93 14.07 -24.84
CA GLY A 307 3.18 13.70 -23.45
C GLY A 307 4.22 12.58 -23.27
N THR A 308 4.87 12.13 -24.34
CA THR A 308 6.02 11.22 -24.26
C THR A 308 7.18 11.94 -23.58
N VAL A 309 7.82 11.29 -22.62
CA VAL A 309 8.96 11.84 -21.87
C VAL A 309 10.20 11.00 -22.14
N ILE A 310 11.26 11.66 -22.59
CA ILE A 310 12.58 11.08 -22.79
C ILE A 310 13.42 11.49 -21.58
N TRP A 311 13.71 10.54 -20.72
CA TRP A 311 14.54 10.71 -19.54
C TRP A 311 16.01 10.42 -19.86
N THR A 312 16.90 11.24 -19.32
CA THR A 312 18.34 10.99 -19.27
C THR A 312 18.75 10.89 -17.81
N LEU A 313 19.18 9.70 -17.39
CA LEU A 313 19.58 9.44 -16.00
C LEU A 313 21.04 9.86 -15.77
N PRO A 314 21.43 10.07 -14.50
CA PRO A 314 22.83 10.27 -14.12
C PRO A 314 23.67 9.10 -14.64
N GLY A 315 24.68 9.41 -15.45
CA GLY A 315 25.53 8.43 -16.13
C GLY A 315 25.25 8.25 -17.61
N GLY A 316 24.18 8.87 -18.16
CA GLY A 316 23.91 8.90 -19.60
C GLY A 316 22.85 7.95 -20.17
N PRO A 317 22.42 6.84 -19.51
CA PRO A 317 21.32 6.02 -20.04
C PRO A 317 20.05 6.82 -20.28
N THR A 318 19.37 6.52 -21.39
CA THR A 318 18.11 7.15 -21.75
C THR A 318 16.96 6.17 -21.69
N TYR A 319 15.79 6.65 -21.27
CA TYR A 319 14.56 5.87 -21.18
C TYR A 319 13.40 6.68 -21.73
N VAL A 320 12.51 6.03 -22.47
CA VAL A 320 11.30 6.65 -22.99
C VAL A 320 10.11 6.16 -22.18
N THR A 321 9.27 7.08 -21.73
CA THR A 321 7.97 6.75 -21.13
C THR A 321 6.86 7.40 -21.93
N THR A 322 5.83 6.64 -22.29
CA THR A 322 4.61 7.12 -22.97
C THR A 322 3.48 7.23 -21.96
N PRO A 323 2.53 8.18 -22.09
CA PRO A 323 1.50 8.37 -21.06
C PRO A 323 0.76 7.08 -20.73
N GLY A 324 0.41 6.86 -19.46
CA GLY A 324 -0.24 5.60 -19.05
C GLY A 324 -1.58 5.38 -19.75
N SER A 325 -2.22 6.46 -20.18
CA SER A 325 -3.46 6.43 -20.96
C SER A 325 -3.27 6.10 -22.45
N ALA A 326 -2.06 6.02 -22.99
CA ALA A 326 -1.84 5.92 -24.43
C ALA A 326 -2.58 4.74 -25.11
N LEU A 327 -2.73 3.61 -24.40
CA LEU A 327 -3.47 2.46 -24.89
C LEU A 327 -4.99 2.55 -24.60
N LEU A 328 -5.37 3.02 -23.42
CA LEU A 328 -6.75 3.00 -22.94
C LEU A 328 -7.56 4.20 -23.44
N PHE A 329 -6.95 5.38 -23.45
CA PHE A 329 -7.55 6.65 -23.81
C PHE A 329 -6.63 7.43 -24.79
N PRO A 330 -6.40 6.91 -26.00
CA PRO A 330 -5.44 7.49 -26.96
C PRO A 330 -5.77 8.95 -27.32
N ALA A 331 -7.04 9.36 -27.25
CA ALA A 331 -7.47 10.74 -27.46
C ALA A 331 -6.81 11.75 -26.48
N LEU A 332 -6.37 11.31 -25.29
CA LEU A 332 -5.66 12.15 -24.32
C LEU A 332 -4.18 12.37 -24.69
N CYS A 333 -3.64 11.56 -25.61
CA CYS A 333 -2.24 11.59 -26.04
C CYS A 333 -2.05 12.24 -27.41
N VAL A 334 -3.08 12.90 -27.94
CA VAL A 334 -2.93 13.70 -29.17
C VAL A 334 -1.96 14.86 -28.91
N PRO A 335 -1.07 15.20 -29.85
CA PRO A 335 -0.17 16.34 -29.73
C PRO A 335 -0.89 17.62 -29.30
N THR A 336 -0.46 18.20 -28.18
CA THR A 336 -1.07 19.41 -27.59
C THR A 336 -0.39 20.71 -28.01
N GLY A 337 0.53 20.64 -28.98
CA GLY A 337 1.35 21.76 -29.44
C GLY A 337 2.73 21.79 -28.80
N ASP A 338 3.68 22.40 -29.51
CA ASP A 338 5.04 22.58 -29.03
C ASP A 338 5.10 23.73 -28.01
N VAL A 339 5.81 23.50 -26.92
CA VAL A 339 6.24 24.59 -26.04
C VAL A 339 7.55 25.11 -26.60
N ALA A 340 7.65 26.43 -26.77
CA ALA A 340 8.87 27.07 -27.25
C ALA A 340 10.08 26.51 -26.50
N ALA A 341 11.10 26.08 -27.25
CA ALA A 341 12.34 25.56 -26.68
C ALA A 341 12.90 26.60 -25.69
N PRO A 342 13.46 26.17 -24.55
CA PRO A 342 13.99 27.10 -23.57
C PRO A 342 15.02 28.00 -24.26
N VAL A 343 14.91 29.32 -24.05
CA VAL A 343 16.05 30.23 -24.25
C VAL A 343 17.16 29.66 -23.39
N ALA A 344 18.23 29.20 -24.03
CA ALA A 344 19.28 28.36 -23.45
C ALA A 344 19.41 28.60 -21.94
N ALA A 345 18.97 27.62 -21.14
CA ALA A 345 19.14 27.69 -19.70
C ALA A 345 20.65 27.88 -19.47
N THR A 346 21.03 29.07 -19.01
CA THR A 346 22.34 29.25 -18.39
C THR A 346 22.43 28.13 -17.38
N SER A 347 23.45 27.28 -17.51
CA SER A 347 23.60 26.09 -16.69
C SER A 347 23.71 26.55 -15.25
N ASP A 348 22.58 26.65 -14.57
CA ASP A 348 22.58 27.24 -13.26
C ASP A 348 23.07 26.16 -12.32
N ARG A 349 24.38 26.18 -12.10
CA ARG A 349 25.13 25.37 -11.14
C ARG A 349 24.70 25.67 -9.69
N ARG A 350 23.49 26.17 -9.45
CA ARG A 350 22.88 26.45 -8.14
C ARG A 350 22.75 25.22 -7.24
N CYS A 351 23.02 24.00 -7.71
CA CYS A 351 23.00 22.79 -6.89
C CYS A 351 24.37 22.31 -6.37
N VAL A 352 25.48 23.03 -6.59
CA VAL A 352 26.78 22.61 -6.01
C VAL A 352 27.03 23.23 -4.64
N THR A 353 26.45 24.39 -4.31
CA THR A 353 26.68 25.04 -3.01
C THR A 353 25.42 25.70 -2.45
N GLY A 354 24.72 24.97 -1.58
CA GLY A 354 23.95 25.49 -0.45
C GLY A 354 22.68 26.30 -0.74
N SER A 355 21.50 25.65 -0.76
CA SER A 355 20.20 26.17 -0.24
C SER A 355 19.01 25.25 -0.59
N GLY A 356 19.22 23.94 -0.51
CA GLY A 356 18.18 22.92 -0.75
C GLY A 356 18.68 21.53 -0.42
N ALA A 357 19.30 21.36 0.76
CA ALA A 357 19.90 20.09 1.12
C ALA A 357 18.82 19.03 1.37
N MET A 358 18.89 17.92 0.62
CA MET A 358 18.06 16.74 0.86
C MET A 358 18.28 16.23 2.30
N PRO A 359 17.23 15.94 3.09
CA PRO A 359 17.39 15.41 4.43
C PRO A 359 18.24 14.14 4.41
N ARG A 360 19.42 14.18 5.03
CA ARG A 360 20.28 13.01 5.13
C ARG A 360 19.71 12.07 6.18
N ARG A 361 19.54 10.80 5.82
CA ARG A 361 19.17 9.75 6.77
C ARG A 361 20.27 9.65 7.82
N THR A 362 19.92 9.88 9.09
CA THR A 362 20.88 9.92 10.21
C THR A 362 21.36 8.53 10.66
N ARG A 363 20.70 7.46 10.20
CA ARG A 363 21.05 6.06 10.54
C ARG A 363 20.99 5.14 9.32
N THR A 364 21.91 4.16 9.26
CA THR A 364 21.93 3.12 8.23
C THR A 364 20.78 2.12 8.44
N ARG A 365 20.45 1.32 7.41
CA ARG A 365 19.39 0.28 7.53
C ARG A 365 19.78 -0.81 8.54
N ALA A 366 21.07 -1.15 8.60
CA ALA A 366 21.63 -2.06 9.59
C ALA A 366 21.46 -1.52 11.01
N GLN A 367 21.78 -0.24 11.26
CA GLN A 367 21.61 0.40 12.56
C GLN A 367 20.14 0.43 13.01
N ASN A 368 19.20 0.79 12.14
CA ASN A 368 17.78 0.77 12.48
C ASN A 368 17.27 -0.65 12.82
N ARG A 369 17.75 -1.67 12.09
CA ARG A 369 17.41 -3.06 12.37
C ARG A 369 17.97 -3.53 13.70
N ALA A 370 19.25 -3.25 13.97
CA ALA A 370 19.89 -3.61 15.24
C ALA A 370 19.17 -2.94 16.43
N ALA A 371 18.82 -1.66 16.30
CA ALA A 371 18.03 -0.95 17.31
C ALA A 371 16.65 -1.60 17.53
N SER A 372 15.94 -1.94 16.46
CA SER A 372 14.64 -2.62 16.57
C SER A 372 14.74 -3.99 17.25
N ILE A 373 15.76 -4.80 16.91
CA ILE A 373 15.99 -6.12 17.54
C ILE A 373 16.31 -5.93 19.03
N ALA A 374 17.17 -4.96 19.37
CA ALA A 374 17.55 -4.68 20.76
C ALA A 374 16.36 -4.20 21.61
N THR A 375 15.49 -3.37 21.06
CA THR A 375 14.25 -2.94 21.73
C THR A 375 13.32 -4.13 21.99
N GLU A 376 13.05 -4.95 20.97
CA GLU A 376 12.12 -6.09 21.10
C GLU A 376 12.64 -7.13 22.11
N ARG A 377 13.94 -7.43 22.10
CA ARG A 377 14.58 -8.31 23.11
C ARG A 377 14.48 -7.73 24.53
N ARG A 378 14.67 -6.42 24.69
CA ARG A 378 14.57 -5.74 25.99
C ARG A 378 13.15 -5.84 26.54
N ASP A 379 12.14 -5.59 25.72
CA ASP A 379 10.74 -5.69 26.11
C ASP A 379 10.37 -7.12 26.51
N ASN A 380 10.85 -8.12 25.76
CA ASN A 380 10.68 -9.54 26.08
C ASN A 380 11.29 -9.90 27.44
N ARG A 381 12.52 -9.44 27.71
CA ARG A 381 13.20 -9.64 28.99
C ARG A 381 12.42 -9.02 30.14
N SER A 382 12.07 -7.74 30.03
CA SER A 382 11.33 -7.01 31.06
C SER A 382 9.98 -7.68 31.37
N ARG A 383 9.23 -8.14 30.36
CA ARG A 383 7.98 -8.90 30.56
C ARG A 383 8.21 -10.24 31.28
N ARG A 384 9.27 -10.97 30.92
CA ARG A 384 9.62 -12.25 31.56
C ARG A 384 9.96 -12.05 33.03
N GLU A 385 10.79 -11.06 33.34
CA GLU A 385 11.18 -10.71 34.70
C GLU A 385 9.97 -10.23 35.52
N ALA A 386 9.10 -9.40 34.96
CA ALA A 386 7.86 -8.97 35.61
C ALA A 386 6.93 -10.15 35.93
N ARG A 387 6.77 -11.10 34.99
CA ARG A 387 6.00 -12.34 35.23
C ARG A 387 6.63 -13.19 36.33
N GLN A 388 7.95 -13.34 36.34
CA GLN A 388 8.66 -14.09 37.36
C GLN A 388 8.50 -13.46 38.74
N LYS A 389 8.62 -12.12 38.84
CA LYS A 389 8.35 -11.38 40.09
C LYS A 389 6.91 -11.56 40.56
N ARG A 390 5.92 -11.47 39.66
CA ARG A 390 4.51 -11.72 40.00
C ARG A 390 4.26 -13.14 40.51
N TRP A 391 4.86 -14.14 39.87
CA TRP A 391 4.76 -15.53 40.31
C TRP A 391 5.44 -15.77 41.66
N ALA A 392 6.63 -15.20 41.87
CA ALA A 392 7.33 -15.28 43.15
C ALA A 392 6.51 -14.62 44.28
N ALA A 393 5.88 -13.47 44.00
CA ALA A 393 5.00 -12.79 44.96
C ALA A 393 3.76 -13.63 45.30
N LEU A 394 3.15 -14.30 44.30
CA LEU A 394 2.01 -15.20 44.53
C LEU A 394 2.40 -16.41 45.39
N LEU A 395 3.57 -17.02 45.12
CA LEU A 395 4.08 -18.15 45.91
C LEU A 395 4.44 -17.73 47.34
N ALA A 396 5.00 -16.53 47.53
CA ALA A 396 5.32 -16.00 48.86
C ALA A 396 4.08 -15.60 49.67
N ALA A 397 2.95 -15.34 49.02
CA ALA A 397 1.68 -15.01 49.65
C ALA A 397 0.78 -16.24 49.93
N ALA A 398 1.21 -17.44 49.55
CA ALA A 398 0.48 -18.67 49.86
C ALA A 398 0.64 -18.98 51.38
N PRO A 399 -0.46 -19.20 52.12
CA PRO A 399 -0.38 -19.57 53.53
C PRO A 399 0.35 -20.92 53.70
N PRO A 400 1.07 -21.14 54.81
CA PRO A 400 1.69 -22.44 55.09
C PRO A 400 0.62 -23.52 55.20
N ASP A 401 0.85 -24.62 54.48
CA ASP A 401 -0.02 -25.79 54.41
C ASP A 401 0.16 -26.65 55.67
N ASP A 402 -0.53 -26.28 56.75
CA ASP A 402 -0.47 -26.96 58.06
C ASP A 402 -1.66 -27.89 58.33
N GLU A 403 -2.48 -28.25 57.33
CA GLU A 403 -3.59 -29.17 57.53
C GLU A 403 -3.48 -30.40 56.59
N PRO A 404 -3.18 -31.60 57.12
CA PRO A 404 -3.09 -32.78 56.29
C PRO A 404 -4.47 -33.10 55.70
N PRO A 405 -4.53 -33.58 54.44
CA PRO A 405 -5.79 -33.77 53.74
C PRO A 405 -6.67 -34.79 54.48
N PRO A 406 -7.98 -34.54 54.61
CA PRO A 406 -8.88 -35.45 55.30
C PRO A 406 -8.99 -36.78 54.53
N PHE A 407 -8.87 -37.87 55.28
CA PHE A 407 -8.89 -39.27 54.80
C PHE A 407 -10.19 -39.63 54.10
#